data_AF-A0A930M9Z8-F1
#
_entry.id   AF-A0A930M9Z8-F1
#
_cell.length_a   1.000
_cell.length_b   1.000
_cell.length_c   1.000
_cell.angle_alpha   90.00
_cell.angle_beta   90.00
_cell.angle_gamma   90.00
#
_symmetry.space_group_name_H-M   'P 1'
#
loop_
_entity.id
_entity.type
_entity.pdbx_description
1 polymer ?
#
loop_
_entity_poly.entity_id
_entity_poly.type
_entity_poly.pdbx_seq_one_letter_code
_entity_poly.pdbx_strand_id
1 'polypeptide(L)'
;MAVHVINESRRCLQCKKPLCRLQGCPVQTNVPEMIRLFLDGKINEAGAMLYDNNPMSVFCSLVCDHDAQCEGHCIQGRRGAPIQISSIEHYISDTYLDKLVLARKSYNGHNVAVIGAGPAGIVVAVKLAQEGYGVTIFERMQKIGGMLRYGIPDFRLPPSTLDRYAEKLLTLGIHIRPNTTIGGAISVDDLFRDGYEAIFMGTGAWRAKSLGIHGETLGNCHFAVNYLQNPDVYHLGDRVAVIGSGNSAMDVARTAIRKGSRYVTIYARRNGISASERELEYALMDGCEIQYAKGIHSVTPEGPMMYDRVFDENQKLISEGEPYLIPADSTVIAASQAAKDKIVRTTTGIHLNEKGLVKVDENGMTD
;
A
#
# COMPACT_ATOMS: atom_id res chain seq x y z
N MET A 1 6.18 2.02 25.89
CA MET A 1 5.99 1.02 24.81
C MET A 1 6.75 -0.28 25.05
N ALA A 2 8.08 -0.29 25.28
CA ALA A 2 8.87 -1.54 25.36
C ALA A 2 8.37 -2.58 26.40
N VAL A 3 7.90 -2.15 27.58
CA VAL A 3 7.32 -3.05 28.60
C VAL A 3 6.09 -3.81 28.08
N HIS A 4 5.27 -3.15 27.25
CA HIS A 4 4.09 -3.79 26.65
C HIS A 4 4.49 -4.82 25.58
N VAL A 5 5.52 -4.54 24.77
CA VAL A 5 5.98 -5.46 23.71
C VAL A 5 6.57 -6.75 24.29
N ILE A 6 7.34 -6.66 25.38
CA ILE A 6 7.91 -7.85 26.05
C ILE A 6 6.79 -8.71 26.67
N ASN A 7 5.83 -8.08 27.36
CA ASN A 7 4.71 -8.81 27.95
C ASN A 7 3.83 -9.47 26.89
N GLU A 8 3.60 -8.78 25.77
CA GLU A 8 2.87 -9.34 24.64
C GLU A 8 3.61 -10.53 24.01
N SER A 9 4.93 -10.40 23.84
CA SER A 9 5.79 -11.48 23.34
C SER A 9 5.71 -12.75 24.21
N ARG A 10 5.64 -12.58 25.54
CA ARG A 10 5.49 -13.70 26.50
C ARG A 10 4.16 -14.44 26.40
N ARG A 11 3.13 -13.85 25.80
CA ARG A 11 1.85 -14.54 25.55
C ARG A 11 1.94 -15.55 24.40
N CYS A 12 2.98 -15.47 23.56
CA CYS A 12 3.14 -16.38 22.43
C CYS A 12 3.29 -17.83 22.92
N LEU A 13 2.45 -18.71 22.38
CA LEU A 13 2.43 -20.14 22.76
C LEU A 13 3.61 -20.95 22.19
N GLN A 14 4.49 -20.35 21.37
CA GLN A 14 5.57 -21.05 20.68
C GLN A 14 5.08 -22.33 19.97
N CYS A 15 4.00 -22.17 19.19
CA CYS A 15 3.28 -23.29 18.60
C CYS A 15 4.17 -24.15 17.70
N LYS A 16 4.16 -25.48 17.91
CA LYS A 16 4.86 -26.45 17.05
C LYS A 16 4.45 -26.37 15.58
N LYS A 17 3.17 -26.09 15.30
CA LYS A 17 2.64 -25.79 13.96
C LYS A 17 2.12 -24.34 13.94
N PRO A 18 2.98 -23.36 13.63
CA PRO A 18 2.62 -21.95 13.73
C PRO A 18 1.76 -21.52 12.53
N LEU A 19 0.43 -21.53 12.68
CA LEU A 19 -0.49 -21.13 11.61
C LEU A 19 -0.32 -19.66 11.19
N CYS A 20 0.11 -18.78 12.11
CA CYS A 20 0.49 -17.40 11.81
C CYS A 20 1.56 -17.30 10.72
N ARG A 21 2.46 -18.28 10.63
CA ARG A 21 3.48 -18.40 9.59
C ARG A 21 2.98 -19.19 8.38
N LEU A 22 2.46 -20.39 8.63
CA LEU A 22 2.19 -21.39 7.59
C LEU A 22 0.95 -21.07 6.74
N GLN A 23 -0.01 -20.34 7.31
CA GLN A 23 -1.25 -19.95 6.64
C GLN A 23 -1.41 -18.43 6.58
N GLY A 24 -1.02 -17.73 7.66
CA GLY A 24 -1.28 -16.30 7.79
C GLY A 24 -0.27 -15.39 7.09
N CYS A 25 1.01 -15.78 6.94
CA CYS A 25 2.04 -14.90 6.41
C CYS A 25 2.42 -15.27 4.98
N PRO A 26 2.18 -14.39 3.98
CA PRO A 26 2.53 -14.67 2.59
C PRO A 26 4.02 -14.96 2.35
N VAL A 27 4.89 -14.30 3.13
CA VAL A 27 6.35 -14.49 3.09
C VAL A 27 6.86 -15.46 4.16
N GLN A 28 5.96 -16.19 4.82
CA GLN A 28 6.25 -17.22 5.82
C GLN A 28 7.27 -16.82 6.89
N THR A 29 7.20 -15.57 7.38
CA THR A 29 8.05 -15.06 8.46
C THR A 29 8.03 -16.01 9.66
N ASN A 30 9.21 -16.33 10.20
CA ASN A 30 9.32 -17.26 11.32
C ASN A 30 8.97 -16.61 12.66
N VAL A 31 7.68 -16.29 12.85
CA VAL A 31 7.14 -15.57 14.02
C VAL A 31 7.55 -16.19 15.36
N PRO A 32 7.45 -17.51 15.60
CA PRO A 32 7.85 -18.08 16.91
C PRO A 32 9.32 -17.83 17.22
N GLU A 33 10.19 -18.01 16.21
CA GLU A 33 11.63 -17.83 16.36
C GLU A 33 12.01 -16.36 16.53
N MET A 34 11.39 -15.46 15.77
CA MET A 34 11.52 -14.01 15.97
C MET A 34 11.22 -13.62 17.42
N ILE A 35 10.10 -14.12 17.96
CA ILE A 35 9.68 -13.84 19.35
C ILE A 35 10.65 -14.49 20.35
N ARG A 36 11.14 -15.70 20.09
CA ARG A 36 12.10 -16.39 20.96
C ARG A 36 13.41 -15.61 21.06
N LEU A 37 14.01 -15.25 19.93
CA LEU A 37 15.22 -14.44 19.88
C LEU A 37 15.02 -13.10 20.60
N PHE A 38 13.86 -12.47 20.41
CA PHE A 38 13.54 -11.22 21.10
C PHE A 38 13.48 -11.38 22.63
N LEU A 39 12.82 -12.44 23.13
CA LEU A 39 12.73 -12.73 24.56
C LEU A 39 14.08 -13.14 25.18
N ASP A 40 14.96 -13.75 24.40
CA ASP A 40 16.32 -14.13 24.80
C ASP A 40 17.30 -12.93 24.82
N GLY A 41 16.82 -11.71 24.56
CA GLY A 41 17.65 -10.50 24.48
C GLY A 41 18.46 -10.38 23.19
N LYS A 42 18.23 -11.25 22.21
CA LYS A 42 18.95 -11.33 20.93
C LYS A 42 18.26 -10.53 19.83
N ILE A 43 17.90 -9.28 20.13
CA ILE A 43 17.12 -8.43 19.22
C ILE A 43 17.80 -8.22 17.85
N ASN A 44 19.13 -8.14 17.80
CA ASN A 44 19.85 -7.99 16.52
C ASN A 44 19.79 -9.26 15.66
N GLU A 45 19.82 -10.46 16.27
CA GLU A 45 19.65 -11.74 15.55
C GLU A 45 18.21 -11.84 15.00
N ALA A 46 17.21 -11.43 15.80
CA ALA A 46 15.81 -11.37 15.36
C ALA A 46 15.63 -10.39 14.20
N GLY A 47 16.22 -9.20 14.29
CA GLY A 47 16.18 -8.18 13.24
C GLY A 47 16.84 -8.67 11.94
N ALA A 48 18.04 -9.25 12.03
CA ALA A 48 18.72 -9.82 10.87
C ALA A 48 17.84 -10.87 10.16
N MET A 49 17.28 -11.81 10.93
CA MET A 49 16.37 -12.84 10.41
C MET A 49 15.17 -12.25 9.66
N LEU A 50 14.57 -11.17 10.21
CA LEU A 50 13.41 -10.53 9.60
C LEU A 50 13.74 -9.90 8.24
N TYR A 51 14.84 -9.15 8.15
CA TYR A 51 15.25 -8.52 6.90
C TYR A 51 15.80 -9.52 5.86
N ASP A 52 16.45 -10.59 6.31
CA ASP A 52 16.88 -11.68 5.42
C ASP A 52 15.68 -12.36 4.74
N ASN A 53 14.62 -12.61 5.53
CA ASN A 53 13.36 -13.18 5.04
C ASN A 53 12.60 -12.19 4.15
N ASN A 54 12.46 -10.94 4.60
CA ASN A 54 11.70 -9.90 3.93
C ASN A 54 12.41 -8.54 4.06
N PRO A 55 13.00 -8.00 2.98
CA PRO A 55 13.61 -6.67 2.98
C PRO A 55 12.66 -5.54 3.41
N MET A 56 11.34 -5.77 3.33
CA MET A 56 10.30 -4.81 3.67
C MET A 56 9.73 -5.00 5.09
N SER A 57 10.38 -5.76 5.98
CA SER A 57 9.82 -6.15 7.29
C SER A 57 9.27 -4.97 8.12
N VAL A 58 10.02 -3.87 8.27
CA VAL A 58 9.54 -2.68 9.01
C VAL A 58 8.28 -2.04 8.42
N PHE A 59 8.09 -2.13 7.09
CA PHE A 59 6.90 -1.61 6.43
C PHE A 59 5.73 -2.58 6.61
N CYS A 60 5.96 -3.87 6.38
CA CYS A 60 4.97 -4.92 6.57
C CYS A 60 4.43 -4.94 8.01
N SER A 61 5.29 -4.74 9.02
CA SER A 61 4.88 -4.67 10.42
C SER A 61 3.92 -3.53 10.74
N LEU A 62 3.88 -2.49 9.90
CA LEU A 62 2.97 -1.34 10.07
C LEU A 62 1.69 -1.47 9.25
N VAL A 63 1.79 -1.95 8.00
CA VAL A 63 0.69 -1.79 7.02
C VAL A 63 0.07 -3.09 6.54
N CYS A 64 0.59 -4.26 6.91
CA CYS A 64 -0.08 -5.52 6.58
C CYS A 64 -1.47 -5.58 7.21
N ASP A 65 -2.37 -6.30 6.54
CA ASP A 65 -3.68 -6.64 7.07
C ASP A 65 -3.54 -7.81 8.05
N HIS A 66 -2.90 -7.56 9.19
CA HIS A 66 -2.53 -8.56 10.18
C HIS A 66 -3.71 -9.40 10.66
N ASP A 67 -4.90 -8.79 10.73
CA ASP A 67 -6.15 -9.44 11.16
C ASP A 67 -6.64 -10.48 10.14
N ALA A 68 -6.44 -10.25 8.84
CA ALA A 68 -6.65 -11.25 7.80
C ALA A 68 -5.47 -12.22 7.64
N GLN A 69 -4.31 -11.89 8.21
CA GLN A 69 -3.04 -12.57 8.01
C GLN A 69 -2.53 -13.24 9.31
N CYS A 70 -1.30 -12.95 9.71
CA CYS A 70 -0.60 -13.69 10.76
C CYS A 70 -1.30 -13.64 12.13
N GLU A 71 -1.92 -12.50 12.49
CA GLU A 71 -2.63 -12.35 13.76
C GLU A 71 -4.00 -13.06 13.70
N GLY A 72 -4.72 -12.96 12.58
CA GLY A 72 -5.96 -13.71 12.33
C GLY A 72 -5.80 -15.23 12.38
N HIS A 73 -4.62 -15.72 11.99
CA HIS A 73 -4.28 -17.14 12.04
C HIS A 73 -3.58 -17.54 13.35
N CYS A 74 -3.44 -16.64 14.33
CA CYS A 74 -2.81 -16.95 15.59
C CYS A 74 -3.67 -17.92 16.42
N ILE A 75 -3.09 -19.05 16.84
CA ILE A 75 -3.83 -20.06 17.63
C ILE A 75 -4.34 -19.49 18.97
N GLN A 76 -3.61 -18.55 19.56
CA GLN A 76 -4.02 -17.85 20.79
C GLN A 76 -5.34 -17.09 20.60
N GLY A 77 -5.60 -16.60 19.38
CA GLY A 77 -6.82 -15.88 19.00
C GLY A 77 -8.10 -16.73 19.09
N ARG A 78 -8.00 -18.07 19.16
CA ARG A 78 -9.18 -18.95 19.22
C ARG A 78 -9.94 -18.91 20.56
N ARG A 79 -9.26 -18.55 21.65
CA ARG A 79 -9.82 -18.54 23.01
C ARG A 79 -9.52 -17.23 23.76
N GLY A 80 -9.02 -16.22 23.06
CA GLY A 80 -8.63 -14.92 23.63
C GLY A 80 -8.14 -13.99 22.53
N ALA A 81 -7.45 -12.91 22.89
CA ALA A 81 -6.86 -12.03 21.89
C ALA A 81 -5.64 -12.72 21.22
N PRO A 82 -5.48 -12.56 19.88
CA PRO A 82 -4.27 -13.00 19.20
C PRO A 82 -3.04 -12.25 19.72
N ILE A 83 -1.87 -12.77 19.38
CA ILE A 83 -0.61 -12.05 19.64
C ILE A 83 -0.53 -10.87 18.68
N GLN A 84 -0.21 -9.69 19.18
CA GLN A 84 0.09 -8.52 18.34
C GLN A 84 1.48 -8.67 17.69
N ILE A 85 1.57 -9.54 16.68
CA ILE A 85 2.77 -9.84 15.92
C ILE A 85 3.30 -8.56 15.26
N SER A 86 2.41 -7.73 14.72
CA SER A 86 2.70 -6.42 14.13
C SER A 86 3.54 -5.53 15.05
N SER A 87 3.08 -5.32 16.29
CA SER A 87 3.77 -4.52 17.31
C SER A 87 5.15 -5.07 17.67
N ILE A 88 5.29 -6.39 17.76
CA ILE A 88 6.56 -7.04 18.09
C ILE A 88 7.54 -6.93 16.90
N GLU A 89 7.08 -7.28 15.69
CA GLU A 89 7.88 -7.19 14.47
C GLU A 89 8.31 -5.75 14.23
N HIS A 90 7.43 -4.77 14.44
CA HIS A 90 7.75 -3.36 14.27
C HIS A 90 8.83 -2.91 15.25
N TYR A 91 8.70 -3.23 16.54
CA TYR A 91 9.70 -2.87 17.54
C TYR A 91 11.08 -3.42 17.19
N ILE A 92 11.16 -4.69 16.76
CA ILE A 92 12.42 -5.34 16.36
C ILE A 92 12.96 -4.71 15.07
N SER A 93 12.13 -4.60 14.05
CA SER A 93 12.54 -4.18 12.71
C SER A 93 12.92 -2.72 12.62
N ASP A 94 12.20 -1.84 13.34
CA ASP A 94 12.50 -0.42 13.40
C ASP A 94 13.79 -0.15 14.19
N THR A 95 14.00 -0.86 15.30
CA THR A 95 15.26 -0.79 16.08
C THR A 95 16.45 -1.30 15.28
N TYR A 96 16.24 -2.38 14.51
CA TYR A 96 17.30 -2.97 13.70
C TYR A 96 17.59 -2.17 12.43
N LEU A 97 16.63 -1.41 11.90
CA LEU A 97 16.79 -0.62 10.67
C LEU A 97 18.04 0.27 10.71
N ASP A 98 18.31 0.95 11.83
CA ASP A 98 19.49 1.82 11.91
C ASP A 98 20.81 1.05 11.82
N LYS A 99 20.82 -0.19 12.31
CA LYS A 99 21.98 -1.10 12.30
C LYS A 99 22.02 -1.99 11.07
N LEU A 100 20.98 -1.97 10.24
CA LEU A 100 20.88 -2.80 9.05
C LEU A 100 22.07 -2.49 8.13
N VAL A 101 22.86 -3.53 7.86
CA VAL A 101 23.92 -3.53 6.87
C VAL A 101 23.51 -4.50 5.78
N LEU A 102 23.14 -3.95 4.63
CA LEU A 102 22.88 -4.75 3.44
C LEU A 102 24.22 -5.04 2.77
N ALA A 103 24.64 -6.30 2.76
CA ALA A 103 25.86 -6.73 2.10
C ALA A 103 25.59 -7.05 0.63
N ARG A 104 26.55 -6.74 -0.25
CA ARG A 104 26.55 -7.19 -1.64
C ARG A 104 27.77 -8.02 -1.98
N LYS A 105 27.61 -8.97 -2.90
CA LYS A 105 28.73 -9.63 -3.57
C LYS A 105 29.51 -8.63 -4.42
N SER A 106 30.71 -9.03 -4.84
CA SER A 106 31.50 -8.25 -5.79
C SER A 106 30.72 -8.06 -7.10
N TYR A 107 30.95 -6.94 -7.77
CA TYR A 107 30.27 -6.64 -9.03
C TYR A 107 30.51 -7.76 -10.04
N ASN A 108 29.43 -8.27 -10.64
CA ASN A 108 29.48 -9.42 -11.53
C ASN A 108 29.59 -9.05 -13.02
N GLY A 109 29.66 -7.76 -13.36
CA GLY A 109 29.77 -7.29 -14.74
C GLY A 109 28.44 -6.95 -15.43
N HIS A 110 27.31 -7.22 -14.78
CA HIS A 110 25.98 -7.11 -15.38
C HIS A 110 25.13 -5.99 -14.76
N ASN A 111 24.37 -5.28 -15.60
CA ASN A 111 23.55 -4.14 -15.18
C ASN A 111 22.05 -4.40 -15.38
N VAL A 112 21.25 -4.03 -14.37
CA VAL A 112 19.79 -4.21 -14.36
C VAL A 112 19.08 -2.89 -14.05
N ALA A 113 18.03 -2.59 -14.81
CA ALA A 113 17.15 -1.46 -14.55
C ALA A 113 15.89 -1.91 -13.79
N VAL A 114 15.46 -1.10 -12.83
CA VAL A 114 14.22 -1.31 -12.07
C VAL A 114 13.34 -0.08 -12.26
N ILE A 115 12.19 -0.23 -12.89
CA ILE A 115 11.25 0.87 -13.15
C ILE A 115 10.21 0.91 -12.04
N GLY A 116 10.27 1.95 -11.22
CA GLY A 116 9.42 2.18 -10.04
C GLY A 116 10.09 1.75 -8.74
N ALA A 117 10.13 2.66 -7.77
CA ALA A 117 10.66 2.44 -6.42
C ALA A 117 9.54 2.13 -5.41
N GLY A 118 8.51 1.39 -5.83
CA GLY A 118 7.52 0.80 -4.93
C GLY A 118 8.04 -0.49 -4.26
N PRO A 119 7.22 -1.17 -3.42
CA PRO A 119 7.64 -2.36 -2.70
C PRO A 119 8.28 -3.43 -3.58
N ALA A 120 7.66 -3.77 -4.72
CA ALA A 120 8.16 -4.79 -5.63
C ALA A 120 9.53 -4.40 -6.23
N GLY A 121 9.66 -3.17 -6.74
CA GLY A 121 10.91 -2.69 -7.31
C GLY A 121 12.03 -2.60 -6.28
N ILE A 122 11.73 -2.15 -5.06
CA ILE A 122 12.69 -2.11 -3.95
C ILE A 122 13.19 -3.52 -3.62
N VAL A 123 12.30 -4.51 -3.48
CA VAL A 123 12.71 -5.88 -3.15
C VAL A 123 13.58 -6.48 -4.25
N VAL A 124 13.19 -6.33 -5.52
CA VAL A 124 13.98 -6.80 -6.67
C VAL A 124 15.35 -6.13 -6.70
N ALA A 125 15.39 -4.81 -6.51
CA ALA A 125 16.64 -4.06 -6.50
C ALA A 125 17.58 -4.52 -5.39
N VAL A 126 17.07 -4.73 -4.17
CA VAL A 126 17.86 -5.25 -3.04
C VAL A 126 18.42 -6.63 -3.36
N LYS A 127 17.57 -7.58 -3.79
CA LYS A 127 18.00 -8.96 -4.05
C LYS A 127 19.03 -9.02 -5.17
N LEU A 128 18.86 -8.27 -6.26
CA LEU A 128 19.84 -8.21 -7.35
C LEU A 128 21.15 -7.53 -6.92
N ALA A 129 21.07 -6.43 -6.17
CA ALA A 129 22.28 -5.77 -5.67
C ALA A 129 23.06 -6.68 -4.70
N GLN A 130 22.37 -7.45 -3.85
CA GLN A 130 22.99 -8.46 -2.97
C GLN A 130 23.77 -9.52 -3.77
N GLU A 131 23.27 -9.89 -4.95
CA GLU A 131 23.91 -10.83 -5.87
C GLU A 131 25.04 -10.22 -6.73
N GLY A 132 25.35 -8.93 -6.56
CA GLY A 132 26.47 -8.26 -7.21
C GLY A 132 26.13 -7.61 -8.56
N TYR A 133 24.85 -7.50 -8.92
CA TYR A 133 24.44 -6.77 -10.12
C TYR A 133 24.54 -5.25 -9.92
N GLY A 134 24.85 -4.53 -11.00
CA GLY A 134 24.76 -3.07 -11.04
C GLY A 134 23.30 -2.65 -11.21
N VAL A 135 22.67 -2.15 -10.14
CA VAL A 135 21.22 -1.85 -10.13
C VAL A 135 20.96 -0.35 -10.20
N THR A 136 20.09 0.07 -11.12
CA THR A 136 19.54 1.43 -11.15
C THR A 136 18.02 1.40 -11.05
N ILE A 137 17.47 2.10 -10.06
CA ILE A 137 16.02 2.33 -9.93
C ILE A 137 15.65 3.65 -10.60
N PHE A 138 14.66 3.62 -11.49
CA PHE A 138 14.06 4.78 -12.14
C PHE A 138 12.71 5.06 -11.50
N GLU A 139 12.60 6.15 -10.72
CA GLU A 139 11.39 6.53 -10.01
C GLU A 139 10.79 7.81 -10.61
N ARG A 140 9.51 7.78 -10.96
CA ARG A 140 8.80 8.94 -11.50
C ARG A 140 8.67 10.05 -10.46
N MET A 141 8.49 9.68 -9.20
CA MET A 141 8.28 10.59 -8.10
C MET A 141 9.60 11.12 -7.53
N GLN A 142 9.50 12.13 -6.68
CA GLN A 142 10.66 12.77 -6.05
C GLN A 142 11.41 11.87 -5.05
N LYS A 143 10.71 10.91 -4.42
CA LYS A 143 11.25 10.00 -3.41
C LYS A 143 10.75 8.58 -3.63
N ILE A 144 11.48 7.60 -3.09
CA ILE A 144 11.09 6.18 -3.14
C ILE A 144 9.86 5.88 -2.28
N GLY A 145 9.31 4.69 -2.45
CA GLY A 145 8.26 4.09 -1.62
C GLY A 145 6.97 3.80 -2.38
N GLY A 146 6.75 4.46 -3.52
CA GLY A 146 5.49 4.32 -4.28
C GLY A 146 4.27 4.55 -3.38
N MET A 147 3.30 3.63 -3.40
CA MET A 147 2.10 3.75 -2.56
C MET A 147 2.38 3.74 -1.05
N LEU A 148 3.50 3.20 -0.59
CA LEU A 148 3.90 3.31 0.82
C LEU A 148 4.10 4.77 1.24
N ARG A 149 4.57 5.63 0.32
CA ARG A 149 4.79 7.06 0.59
C ARG A 149 3.61 7.93 0.20
N TYR A 150 3.04 7.64 -0.97
CA TYR A 150 2.12 8.54 -1.66
C TYR A 150 0.66 8.08 -1.59
N GLY A 151 0.40 6.93 -0.97
CA GLY A 151 -0.94 6.38 -0.82
C GLY A 151 -1.33 6.13 0.63
N ILE A 152 -0.38 5.71 1.47
CA ILE A 152 -0.61 5.46 2.90
C ILE A 152 -0.31 6.75 3.69
N PRO A 153 -1.26 7.25 4.50
CA PRO A 153 -1.04 8.45 5.29
C PRO A 153 0.06 8.33 6.36
N ASP A 154 0.69 9.46 6.70
CA ASP A 154 1.81 9.55 7.66
C ASP A 154 1.50 8.97 9.04
N PHE A 155 0.24 9.05 9.49
CA PHE A 155 -0.18 8.51 10.79
C PHE A 155 -0.25 6.97 10.82
N ARG A 156 -0.21 6.31 9.66
CA ARG A 156 -0.09 4.84 9.52
C ARG A 156 1.34 4.44 9.19
N LEU A 157 1.99 5.17 8.29
CA LEU A 157 3.36 4.90 7.87
C LEU A 157 4.18 6.20 7.78
N PRO A 158 5.06 6.47 8.75
CA PRO A 158 5.86 7.69 8.76
C PRO A 158 6.80 7.79 7.54
N PRO A 159 6.83 8.93 6.83
CA PRO A 159 7.75 9.15 5.72
C PRO A 159 9.23 9.01 6.09
N SER A 160 9.58 9.25 7.36
CA SER A 160 10.93 9.12 7.89
C SER A 160 11.47 7.69 7.87
N THR A 161 10.61 6.68 8.01
CA THR A 161 10.99 5.26 7.90
C THR A 161 11.46 4.94 6.49
N LEU A 162 10.78 5.47 5.48
CA LEU A 162 11.18 5.33 4.08
C LEU A 162 12.45 6.13 3.77
N ASP A 163 12.63 7.31 4.36
CA ASP A 163 13.86 8.10 4.21
C ASP A 163 15.07 7.34 4.79
N ARG A 164 14.96 6.77 6.00
CA ARG A 164 15.99 5.91 6.61
C ARG A 164 16.31 4.70 5.73
N TYR A 165 15.29 4.06 5.17
CA TYR A 165 15.49 2.90 4.30
C TYR A 165 16.11 3.26 2.94
N ALA A 166 15.82 4.44 2.40
CA ALA A 166 16.44 4.94 1.17
C ALA A 166 17.97 5.02 1.31
N GLU A 167 18.47 5.52 2.44
CA GLU A 167 19.90 5.53 2.74
C GLU A 167 20.50 4.13 2.73
N LYS A 168 19.76 3.11 3.22
CA LYS A 168 20.22 1.72 3.17
C LYS A 168 20.38 1.21 1.74
N LEU A 169 19.46 1.57 0.84
CA LEU A 169 19.58 1.23 -0.58
C LEU A 169 20.81 1.90 -1.22
N LEU A 170 21.08 3.15 -0.90
CA LEU A 170 22.26 3.87 -1.39
C LEU A 170 23.56 3.24 -0.87
N THR A 171 23.62 2.85 0.41
CA THR A 171 24.79 2.16 0.98
C THR A 171 25.01 0.76 0.40
N LEU A 172 23.95 0.10 -0.08
CA LEU A 172 24.05 -1.15 -0.84
C LEU A 172 24.62 -0.91 -2.26
N GLY A 173 24.78 0.35 -2.67
CA GLY A 173 25.29 0.75 -3.98
C GLY A 173 24.24 0.69 -5.09
N ILE A 174 22.96 0.75 -4.75
CA ILE A 174 21.87 0.94 -5.72
C ILE A 174 21.84 2.41 -6.14
N HIS A 175 21.81 2.66 -7.44
CA HIS A 175 21.60 4.00 -7.98
C HIS A 175 20.10 4.30 -8.07
N ILE A 176 19.68 5.49 -7.64
CA ILE A 176 18.29 5.92 -7.69
C ILE A 176 18.21 7.19 -8.55
N ARG A 177 17.43 7.13 -9.62
CA ARG A 177 17.11 8.26 -10.49
C ARG A 177 15.67 8.72 -10.21
N PRO A 178 15.47 9.68 -9.29
CA PRO A 178 14.15 10.24 -9.01
C PRO A 178 13.67 11.12 -10.17
N ASN A 179 12.40 11.51 -10.16
CA ASN A 179 11.76 12.35 -11.17
C ASN A 179 11.93 11.85 -12.62
N THR A 180 12.13 10.54 -12.80
CA THR A 180 12.42 9.93 -14.10
C THR A 180 11.30 8.98 -14.52
N THR A 181 10.55 9.37 -15.54
CA THR A 181 9.48 8.55 -16.12
C THR A 181 10.00 7.79 -17.34
N ILE A 182 9.97 6.46 -17.30
CA ILE A 182 10.21 5.63 -18.49
C ILE A 182 8.96 5.62 -19.40
N GLY A 183 9.19 5.67 -20.71
CA GLY A 183 8.21 5.98 -21.75
C GLY A 183 7.90 7.48 -21.89
N GLY A 184 8.72 8.33 -21.29
CA GLY A 184 8.70 9.79 -21.46
C GLY A 184 9.80 10.23 -22.42
N ALA A 185 10.84 10.86 -21.88
CA ALA A 185 12.04 11.23 -22.63
C ALA A 185 13.00 10.05 -22.86
N ILE A 186 12.85 8.97 -22.09
CA ILE A 186 13.65 7.75 -22.15
C ILE A 186 12.68 6.56 -22.24
N SER A 187 12.86 5.69 -23.23
CA SER A 187 12.08 4.46 -23.43
C SER A 187 12.76 3.24 -22.78
N VAL A 188 12.12 2.08 -22.88
CA VAL A 188 12.75 0.81 -22.48
C VAL A 188 13.87 0.43 -23.46
N ASP A 189 13.71 0.71 -24.75
CA ASP A 189 14.73 0.45 -25.78
C ASP A 189 15.99 1.28 -25.54
N ASP A 190 15.85 2.51 -25.05
CA ASP A 190 16.99 3.35 -24.64
C ASP A 190 17.79 2.71 -23.50
N LEU A 191 17.12 2.05 -22.55
CA LEU A 191 17.79 1.34 -21.46
C LEU A 191 18.60 0.15 -22.00
N PHE A 192 18.03 -0.65 -22.91
CA PHE A 192 18.77 -1.74 -23.54
C PHE A 192 19.96 -1.21 -24.37
N ARG A 193 19.76 -0.13 -25.15
CA ARG A 193 20.84 0.52 -25.90
C ARG A 193 21.99 0.95 -24.99
N ASP A 194 21.68 1.45 -23.80
CA ASP A 194 22.67 1.95 -22.84
C ASP A 194 23.31 0.84 -21.99
N GLY A 195 23.02 -0.44 -22.28
CA GLY A 195 23.74 -1.59 -21.74
C GLY A 195 23.10 -2.25 -20.51
N TYR A 196 21.83 -1.96 -20.21
CA TYR A 196 21.07 -2.77 -19.26
C TYR A 196 20.67 -4.09 -19.92
N GLU A 197 20.91 -5.22 -19.25
CA GLU A 197 20.65 -6.56 -19.79
C GLU A 197 19.27 -7.10 -19.38
N ALA A 198 18.73 -6.58 -18.28
CA ALA A 198 17.39 -6.92 -17.80
C ALA A 198 16.69 -5.68 -17.24
N ILE A 199 15.36 -5.68 -17.32
CA ILE A 199 14.52 -4.57 -16.87
C ILE A 199 13.33 -5.12 -16.11
N PHE A 200 13.19 -4.74 -14.83
CA PHE A 200 12.02 -5.07 -14.02
C PHE A 200 11.01 -3.91 -14.04
N MET A 201 9.75 -4.18 -14.35
CA MET A 201 8.67 -3.17 -14.41
C MET A 201 7.74 -3.26 -13.20
N GLY A 202 8.05 -2.47 -12.16
CA GLY A 202 7.31 -2.38 -10.90
C GLY A 202 6.52 -1.08 -10.74
N THR A 203 5.90 -0.56 -11.81
CA THR A 203 5.32 0.81 -11.79
C THR A 203 4.08 0.95 -10.93
N GLY A 204 3.35 -0.13 -10.65
CA GLY A 204 2.08 -0.09 -9.91
C GLY A 204 0.93 0.59 -10.67
N ALA A 205 -0.22 0.71 -10.00
CA ALA A 205 -1.43 1.33 -10.54
C ALA A 205 -1.57 2.77 -10.04
N TRP A 206 -1.35 3.77 -10.92
CA TRP A 206 -1.37 5.20 -10.54
C TRP A 206 -2.50 6.00 -11.19
N ARG A 207 -3.29 5.38 -12.07
CA ARG A 207 -4.40 6.07 -12.73
C ARG A 207 -5.64 5.91 -11.85
N ALA A 208 -6.23 7.01 -11.41
CA ALA A 208 -7.54 6.96 -10.75
C ALA A 208 -8.58 6.35 -11.71
N LYS A 209 -9.47 5.49 -11.19
CA LYS A 209 -10.59 4.98 -11.97
C LYS A 209 -11.76 5.96 -11.89
N SER A 210 -12.10 6.56 -13.03
CA SER A 210 -13.34 7.34 -13.19
C SER A 210 -14.55 6.41 -13.17
N LEU A 211 -15.67 6.93 -12.64
CA LEU A 211 -16.97 6.29 -12.64
C LEU A 211 -17.74 6.53 -13.94
N GLY A 212 -17.34 7.53 -14.73
CA GLY A 212 -18.00 7.92 -15.97
C GLY A 212 -19.32 8.65 -15.75
N ILE A 213 -19.45 9.35 -14.61
CA ILE A 213 -20.66 10.08 -14.23
C ILE A 213 -20.55 11.57 -14.55
N HIS A 214 -21.69 12.25 -14.65
CA HIS A 214 -21.70 13.70 -14.80
C HIS A 214 -21.06 14.39 -13.58
N GLY A 215 -20.24 15.41 -13.80
CA GLY A 215 -19.66 16.25 -12.74
C GLY A 215 -18.28 15.84 -12.23
N GLU A 216 -17.68 14.74 -12.70
CA GLU A 216 -16.33 14.32 -12.25
C GLU A 216 -15.22 15.34 -12.55
N THR A 217 -15.46 16.27 -13.46
CA THR A 217 -14.53 17.35 -13.84
C THR A 217 -14.69 18.62 -13.01
N LEU A 218 -15.69 18.68 -12.10
CA LEU A 218 -15.91 19.86 -11.28
C LEU A 218 -14.77 20.06 -10.28
N GLY A 219 -14.51 21.31 -9.92
CA GLY A 219 -13.41 21.67 -9.02
C GLY A 219 -13.55 21.12 -7.60
N ASN A 220 -14.77 20.76 -7.17
CA ASN A 220 -15.07 20.11 -5.91
C ASN A 220 -15.08 18.57 -6.00
N CYS A 221 -14.73 17.98 -7.15
CA CYS A 221 -14.63 16.54 -7.33
C CYS A 221 -13.16 16.12 -7.42
N HIS A 222 -12.75 15.16 -6.59
CA HIS A 222 -11.37 14.71 -6.48
C HIS A 222 -11.28 13.19 -6.53
N PHE A 223 -10.08 12.67 -6.79
CA PHE A 223 -9.79 11.24 -6.74
C PHE A 223 -8.87 10.93 -5.56
N ALA A 224 -9.19 9.86 -4.83
CA ALA A 224 -8.48 9.44 -3.63
C ALA A 224 -6.96 9.34 -3.82
N VAL A 225 -6.51 8.69 -4.91
CA VAL A 225 -5.08 8.51 -5.21
C VAL A 225 -4.34 9.83 -5.42
N ASN A 226 -5.02 10.85 -5.95
CA ASN A 226 -4.42 12.17 -6.16
C ASN A 226 -4.40 12.97 -4.86
N TYR A 227 -5.51 12.94 -4.12
CA TYR A 227 -5.64 13.62 -2.83
C TYR A 227 -4.61 13.10 -1.81
N LEU A 228 -4.52 11.78 -1.64
CA LEU A 228 -3.59 11.16 -0.68
C LEU A 228 -2.11 11.38 -1.03
N GLN A 229 -1.79 11.62 -2.30
CA GLN A 229 -0.41 11.90 -2.72
C GLN A 229 0.13 13.21 -2.13
N ASN A 230 -0.72 14.23 -1.98
CA ASN A 230 -0.37 15.49 -1.36
C ASN A 230 -1.62 16.20 -0.83
N PRO A 231 -2.13 15.82 0.36
CA PRO A 231 -3.38 16.38 0.88
C PRO A 231 -3.26 17.87 1.25
N ASP A 232 -2.05 18.39 1.46
CA ASP A 232 -1.80 19.78 1.86
C ASP A 232 -2.13 20.83 0.80
N VAL A 233 -2.29 20.43 -0.47
CA VAL A 233 -2.66 21.34 -1.56
C VAL A 233 -4.15 21.35 -1.86
N TYR A 234 -4.96 20.67 -1.04
CA TYR A 234 -6.41 20.60 -1.20
C TYR A 234 -7.14 21.41 -0.13
N HIS A 235 -8.23 22.05 -0.53
CA HIS A 235 -9.15 22.76 0.36
C HIS A 235 -10.53 22.10 0.29
N LEU A 236 -10.71 21.02 1.05
CA LEU A 236 -11.92 20.19 0.96
C LEU A 236 -13.17 20.82 1.62
N GLY A 237 -13.01 21.90 2.37
CA GLY A 237 -14.10 22.49 3.17
C GLY A 237 -14.46 21.67 4.40
N ASP A 238 -15.63 21.93 4.95
CA ASP A 238 -16.12 21.34 6.18
C ASP A 238 -16.85 20.01 5.95
N ARG A 239 -17.58 19.89 4.83
CA ARG A 239 -18.40 18.71 4.50
C ARG A 239 -17.80 17.93 3.33
N VAL A 240 -17.35 16.70 3.59
CA VAL A 240 -16.69 15.84 2.60
C VAL A 240 -17.45 14.55 2.39
N ALA A 241 -17.84 14.29 1.15
CA ALA A 241 -18.44 13.03 0.73
C ALA A 241 -17.38 12.11 0.09
N VAL A 242 -17.09 10.97 0.70
CA VAL A 242 -16.12 9.99 0.20
C VAL A 242 -16.85 8.83 -0.47
N ILE A 243 -16.64 8.62 -1.77
CA ILE A 243 -17.36 7.60 -2.56
C ILE A 243 -16.50 6.35 -2.68
N GLY A 244 -16.80 5.31 -1.90
CA GLY A 244 -16.05 4.06 -1.87
C GLY A 244 -16.09 3.39 -0.51
N SER A 245 -15.53 2.18 -0.39
CA SER A 245 -15.55 1.44 0.89
C SER A 245 -14.29 0.59 1.14
N GLY A 246 -13.22 0.82 0.40
CA GLY A 246 -11.92 0.15 0.61
C GLY A 246 -11.00 0.93 1.55
N ASN A 247 -9.81 0.39 1.82
CA ASN A 247 -8.81 1.05 2.67
C ASN A 247 -8.50 2.49 2.22
N SER A 248 -8.43 2.75 0.91
CA SER A 248 -8.23 4.12 0.41
C SER A 248 -9.35 5.09 0.82
N ALA A 249 -10.61 4.61 0.95
CA ALA A 249 -11.71 5.45 1.42
C ALA A 249 -11.53 5.80 2.92
N MET A 250 -11.09 4.82 3.72
CA MET A 250 -10.76 5.04 5.13
C MET A 250 -9.61 6.03 5.27
N ASP A 251 -8.54 5.87 4.50
CA ASP A 251 -7.39 6.77 4.50
C ASP A 251 -7.78 8.20 4.08
N VAL A 252 -8.63 8.36 3.05
CA VAL A 252 -9.15 9.66 2.63
C VAL A 252 -9.92 10.31 3.78
N ALA A 253 -10.87 9.59 4.38
CA ALA A 253 -11.72 10.15 5.43
C ALA A 253 -10.91 10.59 6.65
N ARG A 254 -10.04 9.70 7.14
CA ARG A 254 -9.15 9.96 8.29
C ARG A 254 -8.18 11.10 8.02
N THR A 255 -7.72 11.24 6.77
CA THR A 255 -6.85 12.36 6.35
C THR A 255 -7.64 13.66 6.29
N ALA A 256 -8.83 13.68 5.69
CA ALA A 256 -9.69 14.87 5.62
C ALA A 256 -10.02 15.43 7.01
N ILE A 257 -10.37 14.56 7.97
CA ILE A 257 -10.62 14.95 9.37
C ILE A 257 -9.37 15.62 9.97
N ARG A 258 -8.19 15.01 9.82
CA ARG A 258 -6.92 15.56 10.34
C ARG A 258 -6.49 16.86 9.63
N LYS A 259 -6.96 17.10 8.41
CA LYS A 259 -6.74 18.35 7.66
C LYS A 259 -7.81 19.41 7.94
N GLY A 260 -8.77 19.12 8.82
CA GLY A 260 -9.71 20.11 9.37
C GLY A 260 -11.16 19.99 8.91
N SER A 261 -11.51 19.04 8.03
CA SER A 261 -12.91 18.82 7.66
C SER A 261 -13.72 18.27 8.84
N ARG A 262 -14.90 18.83 9.07
CA ARG A 262 -15.73 18.57 10.27
C ARG A 262 -16.77 17.46 10.10
N TYR A 263 -17.32 17.33 8.90
CA TYR A 263 -18.38 16.37 8.58
C TYR A 263 -17.91 15.51 7.41
N VAL A 264 -17.37 14.34 7.72
CA VAL A 264 -16.82 13.42 6.72
C VAL A 264 -17.65 12.15 6.70
N THR A 265 -18.26 11.86 5.55
CA THR A 265 -19.12 10.69 5.37
C THR A 265 -18.61 9.82 4.24
N ILE A 266 -18.40 8.54 4.52
CA ILE A 266 -18.11 7.53 3.52
C ILE A 266 -19.43 6.93 3.01
N TYR A 267 -19.57 6.85 1.69
CA TYR A 267 -20.70 6.29 1.00
C TYR A 267 -20.32 4.95 0.36
N ALA A 268 -20.80 3.87 0.97
CA ALA A 268 -20.59 2.52 0.51
C ALA A 268 -21.71 2.09 -0.47
N ARG A 269 -21.31 1.56 -1.63
CA ARG A 269 -22.26 1.15 -2.68
C ARG A 269 -23.11 -0.07 -2.30
N ARG A 270 -22.67 -0.88 -1.33
CA ARG A 270 -23.32 -2.11 -0.85
C ARG A 270 -23.57 -2.00 0.65
N ASN A 271 -24.20 -3.01 1.25
CA ASN A 271 -24.34 -3.11 2.71
C ASN A 271 -23.06 -3.58 3.43
N GLY A 272 -21.91 -3.51 2.77
CA GLY A 272 -20.65 -4.01 3.31
C GLY A 272 -19.46 -3.12 2.92
N ILE A 273 -18.42 -3.23 3.74
CA ILE A 273 -17.13 -2.54 3.59
C ILE A 273 -16.09 -3.54 3.07
N SER A 274 -15.17 -3.08 2.23
CA SER A 274 -14.04 -3.90 1.75
C SER A 274 -12.71 -3.52 2.38
N ALA A 275 -12.66 -2.41 3.13
CA ALA A 275 -11.56 -2.09 4.04
C ALA A 275 -11.41 -3.15 5.12
N SER A 276 -10.21 -3.25 5.70
CA SER A 276 -10.04 -4.10 6.88
C SER A 276 -10.84 -3.55 8.06
N GLU A 277 -11.28 -4.45 8.93
CA GLU A 277 -12.09 -4.11 10.11
C GLU A 277 -11.39 -3.06 10.98
N ARG A 278 -10.08 -3.22 11.21
CA ARG A 278 -9.27 -2.26 11.96
C ARG A 278 -9.25 -0.87 11.35
N GLU A 279 -9.12 -0.74 10.02
CA GLU A 279 -9.11 0.58 9.38
C GLU A 279 -10.49 1.24 9.39
N LEU A 280 -11.55 0.43 9.30
CA LEU A 280 -12.93 0.86 9.48
C LEU A 280 -13.15 1.39 10.91
N GLU A 281 -12.76 0.64 11.93
CA GLU A 281 -12.88 1.05 13.34
C GLU A 281 -12.13 2.35 13.62
N TYR A 282 -10.90 2.50 13.11
CA TYR A 282 -10.17 3.75 13.26
C TYR A 282 -10.83 4.93 12.55
N ALA A 283 -11.41 4.72 11.36
CA ALA A 283 -12.13 5.79 10.67
C ALA A 283 -13.35 6.27 11.47
N LEU A 284 -14.12 5.33 12.05
CA LEU A 284 -15.25 5.64 12.90
C LEU A 284 -14.82 6.37 14.19
N MET A 285 -13.74 5.91 14.83
CA MET A 285 -13.18 6.54 16.04
C MET A 285 -12.64 7.95 15.78
N ASP A 286 -12.12 8.21 14.58
CA ASP A 286 -11.71 9.55 14.15
C ASP A 286 -12.93 10.49 13.91
N GLY A 287 -14.16 9.96 13.90
CA GLY A 287 -15.40 10.73 13.73
C GLY A 287 -15.99 10.68 12.32
N CYS A 288 -15.55 9.75 11.47
CA CYS A 288 -16.17 9.53 10.16
C CYS A 288 -17.53 8.86 10.30
N GLU A 289 -18.52 9.30 9.52
CA GLU A 289 -19.79 8.60 9.36
C GLU A 289 -19.75 7.66 8.16
N ILE A 290 -20.61 6.65 8.15
CA ILE A 290 -20.74 5.71 7.02
C ILE A 290 -22.20 5.54 6.66
N GLN A 291 -22.50 5.70 5.37
CA GLN A 291 -23.80 5.39 4.80
C GLN A 291 -23.66 4.24 3.80
N TYR A 292 -24.43 3.19 4.07
CA TYR A 292 -24.49 1.99 3.25
C TYR A 292 -25.56 2.10 2.18
N ALA A 293 -25.42 1.24 1.17
CA ALA A 293 -26.42 1.09 0.11
C ALA A 293 -26.67 2.40 -0.66
N LYS A 294 -25.63 3.20 -0.90
CA LYS A 294 -25.73 4.48 -1.62
C LYS A 294 -25.05 4.39 -2.97
N GLY A 295 -25.81 4.65 -4.03
CA GLY A 295 -25.28 4.84 -5.38
C GLY A 295 -25.02 6.33 -5.64
N ILE A 296 -24.05 6.63 -6.51
CA ILE A 296 -23.81 7.99 -6.99
C ILE A 296 -24.33 8.11 -8.42
N HIS A 297 -25.14 9.12 -8.67
CA HIS A 297 -25.69 9.44 -9.99
C HIS A 297 -24.81 10.47 -10.71
N SER A 298 -24.46 11.57 -10.02
CA SER A 298 -23.67 12.68 -10.56
C SER A 298 -23.07 13.52 -9.43
N VAL A 299 -22.18 14.46 -9.76
CA VAL A 299 -21.68 15.48 -8.85
C VAL A 299 -22.12 16.86 -9.35
N THR A 300 -22.56 17.73 -8.44
CA THR A 300 -22.86 19.14 -8.69
C THR A 300 -21.94 20.03 -7.86
N PRO A 301 -21.92 21.36 -8.08
CA PRO A 301 -21.16 22.28 -7.22
C PRO A 301 -21.56 22.22 -5.74
N GLU A 302 -22.79 21.82 -5.42
CA GLU A 302 -23.34 21.73 -4.06
C GLU A 302 -23.12 20.36 -3.39
N GLY A 303 -22.65 19.35 -4.14
CA GLY A 303 -22.35 18.02 -3.62
C GLY A 303 -22.78 16.89 -4.57
N PRO A 304 -22.64 15.61 -4.17
CA PRO A 304 -23.04 14.49 -4.99
C PRO A 304 -24.56 14.28 -4.97
N MET A 305 -25.12 13.99 -6.14
CA MET A 305 -26.46 13.43 -6.27
C MET A 305 -26.37 11.93 -6.04
N MET A 306 -26.94 11.47 -4.92
CA MET A 306 -26.91 10.09 -4.49
C MET A 306 -28.30 9.47 -4.59
N TYR A 307 -28.38 8.15 -4.62
CA TYR A 307 -29.65 7.43 -4.55
C TYR A 307 -29.53 6.21 -3.64
N ASP A 308 -30.66 5.82 -3.06
CA ASP A 308 -30.73 4.64 -2.20
C ASP A 308 -30.79 3.37 -3.02
N ARG A 309 -30.09 2.33 -2.56
CA ARG A 309 -30.07 1.01 -3.17
C ARG A 309 -30.68 0.04 -2.18
N VAL A 310 -31.67 -0.72 -2.62
CA VAL A 310 -32.31 -1.75 -1.80
C VAL A 310 -31.77 -3.10 -2.21
N PHE A 311 -31.32 -3.88 -1.24
CA PHE A 311 -30.82 -5.24 -1.45
C PHE A 311 -31.72 -6.24 -0.74
N ASP A 312 -31.83 -7.45 -1.30
CA ASP A 312 -32.46 -8.58 -0.62
C ASP A 312 -31.54 -9.17 0.45
N GLU A 313 -32.05 -10.18 1.16
CA GLU A 313 -31.31 -10.95 2.18
C GLU A 313 -30.02 -11.61 1.62
N ASN A 314 -29.97 -11.89 0.32
CA ASN A 314 -28.84 -12.48 -0.39
C ASN A 314 -27.88 -11.41 -0.97
N GLN A 315 -28.02 -10.13 -0.59
CA GLN A 315 -27.23 -9.01 -1.10
C GLN A 315 -27.34 -8.78 -2.61
N LYS A 316 -28.43 -9.25 -3.23
CA LYS A 316 -28.78 -8.94 -4.62
C LYS A 316 -29.57 -7.63 -4.65
N LEU A 317 -29.24 -6.77 -5.62
CA LEU A 317 -29.93 -5.49 -5.81
C LEU A 317 -31.38 -5.74 -6.24
N ILE A 318 -32.33 -5.16 -5.51
CA ILE A 318 -33.77 -5.19 -5.81
C ILE A 318 -34.16 -3.94 -6.60
N SER A 319 -33.80 -2.77 -6.09
CA SER A 319 -34.20 -1.48 -6.67
C SER A 319 -33.21 -0.37 -6.34
N GLU A 320 -33.29 0.70 -7.11
CA GLU A 320 -32.55 1.95 -6.92
C GLU A 320 -33.58 3.09 -6.89
N GLY A 321 -33.45 3.99 -5.93
CA GLY A 321 -34.35 5.13 -5.75
C GLY A 321 -34.02 6.29 -6.69
N GLU A 322 -34.78 7.37 -6.55
CA GLU A 322 -34.52 8.62 -7.28
C GLU A 322 -33.29 9.35 -6.72
N PRO A 323 -32.49 10.02 -7.57
CA PRO A 323 -31.37 10.83 -7.10
C PRO A 323 -31.79 12.02 -6.23
N TYR A 324 -31.09 12.25 -5.13
CA TYR A 324 -31.24 13.39 -4.24
C TYR A 324 -29.87 13.97 -3.86
N LEU A 325 -29.84 15.27 -3.55
CA LEU A 325 -28.60 15.96 -3.19
C LEU A 325 -28.15 15.57 -1.78
N ILE A 326 -26.87 15.20 -1.67
CA ILE A 326 -26.13 15.23 -0.42
C ILE A 326 -25.29 16.51 -0.41
N PRO A 327 -25.55 17.47 0.48
CA PRO A 327 -24.74 18.69 0.55
C PRO A 327 -23.29 18.38 0.97
N ALA A 328 -22.33 18.76 0.14
CA ALA A 328 -20.90 18.59 0.42
C ALA A 328 -20.06 19.67 -0.27
N ASP A 329 -19.06 20.20 0.43
CA ASP A 329 -18.09 21.15 -0.11
C ASP A 329 -17.13 20.45 -1.08
N SER A 330 -16.87 19.15 -0.86
CA SER A 330 -16.04 18.32 -1.73
C SER A 330 -16.49 16.86 -1.77
N THR A 331 -16.35 16.27 -2.96
CA THR A 331 -16.57 14.84 -3.22
C THR A 331 -15.25 14.17 -3.58
N VAL A 332 -14.88 13.10 -2.88
CA VAL A 332 -13.65 12.34 -3.15
C VAL A 332 -14.00 10.92 -3.61
N ILE A 333 -13.72 10.60 -4.87
CA ILE A 333 -13.96 9.28 -5.48
C ILE A 333 -12.81 8.33 -5.13
N ALA A 334 -13.13 7.26 -4.41
CA ALA A 334 -12.24 6.18 -3.96
C ALA A 334 -12.59 4.82 -4.60
N ALA A 335 -12.82 4.82 -5.92
CA ALA A 335 -13.39 3.69 -6.67
C ALA A 335 -12.36 2.74 -7.34
N SER A 336 -11.12 2.69 -6.82
CA SER A 336 -9.96 1.92 -7.32
C SER A 336 -9.00 2.69 -8.26
N GLN A 337 -7.94 1.99 -8.68
CA GLN A 337 -6.83 2.48 -9.49
C GLN A 337 -6.59 1.53 -10.67
N ALA A 338 -5.92 2.02 -11.71
CA ALA A 338 -5.52 1.27 -12.89
C ALA A 338 -4.06 1.57 -13.27
N ALA A 339 -3.46 0.67 -14.05
CA ALA A 339 -2.15 0.90 -14.64
C ALA A 339 -2.21 2.07 -15.65
N LYS A 340 -1.07 2.75 -15.80
CA LYS A 340 -0.84 3.69 -16.90
C LYS A 340 -0.24 2.92 -18.08
N ASP A 341 -0.51 3.38 -19.28
CA ASP A 341 -0.18 2.74 -20.57
C ASP A 341 1.12 3.27 -21.20
N LYS A 342 1.76 4.26 -20.58
CA LYS A 342 2.89 5.02 -21.17
C LYS A 342 4.04 4.14 -21.67
N ILE A 343 4.52 3.19 -20.86
CA ILE A 343 5.63 2.30 -21.25
C ILE A 343 5.24 1.45 -22.46
N VAL A 344 4.05 0.85 -22.41
CA VAL A 344 3.57 -0.07 -23.44
C VAL A 344 3.22 0.65 -24.75
N ARG A 345 2.85 1.93 -24.69
CA ARG A 345 2.63 2.76 -25.88
C ARG A 345 3.91 3.26 -26.57
N THR A 346 5.03 3.21 -25.88
CA THR A 346 6.31 3.79 -26.34
C THR A 346 7.39 2.74 -26.57
N THR A 347 7.09 1.46 -26.33
CA THR A 347 8.02 0.35 -26.47
C THR A 347 7.33 -0.79 -27.20
N THR A 348 7.94 -1.32 -28.24
CA THR A 348 7.44 -2.51 -28.95
C THR A 348 7.76 -3.80 -28.19
N GLY A 349 7.01 -4.88 -28.43
CA GLY A 349 7.28 -6.19 -27.81
C GLY A 349 6.71 -6.37 -26.40
N ILE A 350 6.03 -5.35 -25.83
CA ILE A 350 5.31 -5.50 -24.55
C ILE A 350 3.82 -5.68 -24.84
N HIS A 351 3.27 -6.82 -24.48
CA HIS A 351 1.86 -7.15 -24.69
C HIS A 351 1.02 -6.91 -23.43
N LEU A 352 -0.25 -6.54 -23.62
CA LEU A 352 -1.23 -6.39 -22.54
C LEU A 352 -2.19 -7.58 -22.52
N ASN A 353 -2.65 -7.94 -21.33
CA ASN A 353 -3.80 -8.83 -21.17
C ASN A 353 -5.13 -8.05 -21.33
N GLU A 354 -6.26 -8.77 -21.29
CA GLU A 354 -7.62 -8.22 -21.41
C GLU A 354 -7.96 -7.16 -20.35
N LYS A 355 -7.23 -7.14 -19.22
CA LYS A 355 -7.39 -6.16 -18.14
C LYS A 355 -6.52 -4.91 -18.32
N GLY A 356 -5.78 -4.81 -19.42
CA GLY A 356 -4.87 -3.71 -19.70
C GLY A 356 -3.61 -3.68 -18.82
N LEU A 357 -3.21 -4.83 -18.28
CA LEU A 357 -1.96 -5.01 -17.54
C LEU A 357 -0.93 -5.71 -18.42
N VAL A 358 0.37 -5.46 -18.17
CA VAL A 358 1.45 -6.17 -18.86
C VAL A 358 1.26 -7.68 -18.68
N LYS A 359 1.24 -8.40 -19.80
CA LYS A 359 1.14 -9.85 -19.82
C LYS A 359 2.49 -10.44 -19.43
N VAL A 360 2.45 -11.37 -18.49
CA VAL A 360 3.63 -12.12 -18.01
C VAL A 360 3.28 -13.59 -17.85
N ASP A 361 4.30 -14.44 -17.93
CA ASP A 361 4.20 -15.87 -17.61
C ASP A 361 4.14 -16.13 -16.09
N GLU A 362 4.16 -17.40 -15.69
CA GLU A 362 4.14 -17.82 -14.28
C GLU A 362 5.38 -17.38 -13.48
N ASN A 363 6.48 -17.06 -14.16
CA ASN A 363 7.72 -16.58 -13.56
C ASN A 363 7.82 -15.04 -13.56
N GLY A 364 6.81 -14.35 -14.11
CA GLY A 364 6.80 -12.90 -14.21
C GLY A 364 7.59 -12.33 -15.39
N MET A 365 7.96 -13.16 -16.37
CA MET A 365 8.63 -12.72 -17.60
C MET A 365 7.60 -12.25 -18.64
N THR A 366 7.89 -11.15 -19.32
CA THR A 366 7.12 -10.70 -20.49
C THR A 366 7.42 -11.59 -21.70
N ASP A 367 6.44 -11.72 -22.60
CA ASP A 367 6.54 -12.54 -23.82
C ASP A 367 7.64 -12.08 -24.80
#